data_AF-A0A962JL11-F1
#
_entry.id   AF-A0A962JL11-F1
#
_cell.length_a   1.000
_cell.length_b   1.000
_cell.length_c   1.000
_cell.angle_alpha   90.00
_cell.angle_beta   90.00
_cell.angle_gamma   90.00
#
_symmetry.space_group_name_H-M   'P 1'
#
loop_
_entity.id
_entity.type
_entity.pdbx_description
1 polymer ?
#
loop_
_entity_poly.entity_id
_entity_poly.type
_entity_poly.pdbx_seq_one_letter_code
_entity_poly.pdbx_strand_id
1 'polypeptide(L)'
;ELLQVRVQADDYKKREDFLRQCLQQRMGDASKASFANGSISWKRSKDSVGLDTATLLQERPELLKQYALTRAGSRRFLVQSQNS
;
A
#
# COMPACT_ATOMS: atom_id res chain seq x y z
N GLU A 1 14.64 21.34 2.37
CA GLU A 1 15.09 20.05 2.92
C GLU A 1 14.00 18.97 2.96
N LEU A 2 12.96 19.05 3.81
CA LEU A 2 11.96 17.96 3.92
C LEU A 2 11.25 17.59 2.60
N LEU A 3 10.90 18.57 1.76
CA LEU A 3 10.32 18.29 0.43
C LEU A 3 11.28 17.49 -0.46
N GLN A 4 12.57 17.83 -0.44
CA GLN A 4 13.59 17.13 -1.22
C GLN A 4 13.76 15.70 -0.70
N VAL A 5 13.77 15.50 0.62
CA VAL A 5 13.82 14.16 1.24
C VAL A 5 12.60 13.32 0.82
N ARG A 6 11.40 13.91 0.77
CA ARG A 6 10.19 13.20 0.31
C ARG A 6 10.29 12.79 -1.17
N VAL A 7 10.70 13.70 -2.04
CA VAL A 7 10.90 13.40 -3.46
C VAL A 7 11.92 12.27 -3.64
N GLN A 8 13.05 12.35 -2.95
CA GLN A 8 14.08 11.32 -3.02
C GLN A 8 13.60 9.96 -2.48
N ALA A 9 12.86 9.95 -1.38
CA ALA A 9 12.25 8.74 -0.84
C ALA A 9 11.24 8.12 -1.81
N ASP A 10 10.41 8.95 -2.46
CA ASP A 10 9.45 8.49 -3.47
C ASP A 10 10.16 7.92 -4.70
N ASP A 11 11.27 8.51 -5.13
CA ASP A 11 12.04 8.00 -6.27
C ASP A 11 12.74 6.67 -5.95
N TYR A 12 13.31 6.54 -4.75
CA TYR A 12 13.84 5.25 -4.30
C TYR A 12 12.74 4.19 -4.20
N LYS A 13 11.56 4.55 -3.70
CA LYS A 13 10.41 3.66 -3.63
C LYS A 13 9.95 3.18 -5.01
N LYS A 14 9.84 4.08 -6.00
CA LYS A 14 9.52 3.71 -7.39
C LYS A 14 10.56 2.74 -7.95
N ARG A 15 11.84 2.99 -7.68
CA ARG A 15 12.94 2.14 -8.15
C ARG A 15 12.91 0.77 -7.49
N GLU A 16 12.61 0.71 -6.19
CA GLU A 16 12.40 -0.54 -5.46
C GLU A 16 11.22 -1.33 -6.05
N ASP A 17 10.07 -0.69 -6.23
CA ASP A 17 8.86 -1.32 -6.80
C ASP A 17 9.13 -1.88 -8.20
N PHE A 18 9.85 -1.13 -9.05
CA PHE A 18 10.28 -1.60 -10.37
C PHE A 18 11.18 -2.84 -10.28
N LEU A 19 12.21 -2.81 -9.43
CA LEU A 19 13.12 -3.94 -9.26
C LEU A 19 12.38 -5.16 -8.70
N ARG A 20 11.48 -4.97 -7.74
CA ARG A 20 10.63 -6.03 -7.19
C ARG A 20 9.78 -6.66 -8.30
N GLN A 21 9.16 -5.84 -9.15
CA GLN A 21 8.37 -6.33 -10.27
C GLN A 21 9.23 -7.14 -11.26
N CYS A 22 10.42 -6.66 -11.61
CA CYS A 22 11.35 -7.41 -12.46
C CYS A 22 11.76 -8.75 -11.84
N LEU A 23 12.03 -8.77 -10.53
CA LEU A 23 12.37 -10.00 -9.81
C LEU A 23 11.20 -10.97 -9.79
N GLN A 24 9.98 -10.49 -9.53
CA GLN A 24 8.76 -11.31 -9.59
C GLN A 24 8.53 -11.89 -10.98
N GLN A 25 8.65 -11.08 -12.03
CA GLN A 25 8.48 -11.54 -13.41
C GLN A 25 9.50 -12.62 -13.77
N ARG A 26 10.76 -12.47 -13.32
CA ARG A 26 11.82 -13.47 -13.53
C ARG A 26 11.61 -14.74 -12.70
N MET A 27 11.03 -14.62 -11.51
CA MET A 27 10.70 -15.77 -10.66
C MET A 27 9.54 -16.59 -11.24
N GLY A 28 8.62 -15.98 -11.99
CA GLY A 28 7.45 -16.65 -12.56
C GLY A 28 6.61 -17.28 -11.46
N ASP A 29 6.37 -18.59 -11.55
CA ASP A 29 5.62 -19.36 -10.54
C ASP A 29 6.47 -19.81 -9.34
N ALA A 30 7.78 -19.56 -9.37
CA ALA A 30 8.67 -19.97 -8.29
C ALA A 30 8.40 -19.14 -7.02
N SER A 31 8.03 -19.82 -5.94
CA SER A 31 7.80 -19.16 -4.64
C SER A 31 9.10 -18.78 -3.92
N LYS A 32 10.27 -19.21 -4.44
CA LYS A 32 11.59 -18.91 -3.88
C LYS A 32 12.66 -18.87 -4.97
N ALA A 33 13.53 -17.87 -4.91
CA ALA A 33 14.76 -17.79 -5.69
C ALA A 33 15.96 -17.71 -4.75
N SER A 34 17.02 -18.50 -5.01
CA SER A 34 18.25 -18.50 -4.22
C SER A 34 19.40 -17.94 -5.06
N PHE A 35 20.15 -17.03 -4.48
CA PHE A 35 21.31 -16.36 -5.07
C PHE A 35 22.56 -16.72 -4.24
N ALA A 36 23.75 -16.45 -4.78
CA ALA A 36 25.01 -16.75 -4.09
C ALA A 36 25.12 -16.10 -2.69
N ASN A 37 24.41 -15.00 -2.45
CA ASN A 37 24.53 -14.14 -1.27
C ASN A 37 23.19 -13.95 -0.53
N GLY A 38 22.12 -14.67 -0.90
CA GLY A 38 20.82 -14.48 -0.27
C GLY A 38 19.69 -15.25 -0.95
N SER A 39 18.47 -15.10 -0.44
CA SER A 39 17.29 -15.70 -1.06
C SER A 39 16.09 -14.76 -1.01
N ILE A 40 15.25 -14.85 -2.03
CA ILE A 40 13.99 -14.11 -2.14
C ILE A 40 12.86 -15.13 -2.07
N SER A 41 11.88 -14.90 -1.20
CA SER A 41 10.67 -15.72 -1.11
C SER A 41 9.45 -14.87 -1.44
N TRP A 42 8.63 -15.32 -2.38
CA TRP A 42 7.37 -14.68 -2.78
C TRP A 42 6.22 -15.57 -2.32
N LYS A 43 5.51 -15.13 -1.27
CA LYS A 43 4.34 -15.83 -0.75
C LYS A 43 3.10 -15.07 -1.19
N ARG A 44 2.17 -15.75 -1.86
CA ARG A 44 0.83 -15.21 -2.07
C ARG A 44 0.16 -15.05 -0.70
N SER A 45 -0.28 -13.84 -0.37
CA SER A 45 -1.14 -13.62 0.79
C SER A 45 -2.41 -14.45 0.63
N LYS A 46 -2.85 -15.14 1.68
CA LYS A 46 -4.12 -15.88 1.66
C LYS A 46 -5.25 -14.93 1.25
N ASP A 47 -6.18 -15.42 0.44
CA ASP A 47 -7.36 -14.65 0.06
C ASP A 47 -8.05 -14.12 1.32
N SER A 48 -8.18 -12.81 1.40
CA SER A 48 -8.89 -12.14 2.48
C SER A 48 -10.29 -11.81 2.01
N VAL A 49 -11.30 -12.19 2.78
CA VAL A 49 -12.67 -11.70 2.58
C VAL A 49 -12.73 -10.28 3.13
N GLY A 50 -12.98 -9.31 2.26
CA GLY A 50 -13.27 -7.92 2.63
C GLY A 50 -14.77 -7.71 2.77
N LEU A 51 -15.16 -6.79 3.66
CA LEU A 51 -16.55 -6.33 3.73
C LEU A 51 -16.76 -5.23 2.67
N ASP A 52 -17.63 -5.46 1.70
CA ASP A 52 -18.05 -4.40 0.78
C ASP A 52 -19.00 -3.44 1.49
N THR A 53 -18.42 -2.41 2.09
CA THR A 53 -19.19 -1.41 2.83
C THR A 53 -20.05 -0.55 1.92
N ALA A 54 -19.73 -0.43 0.63
CA ALA A 54 -20.52 0.38 -0.30
C ALA A 54 -21.85 -0.30 -0.59
N THR A 55 -21.82 -1.57 -0.98
CA THR A 55 -23.05 -2.37 -1.21
C THR A 55 -23.85 -2.54 0.08
N LEU A 56 -23.17 -2.85 1.20
CA LEU A 56 -23.84 -3.02 2.50
C LEU A 56 -24.63 -1.77 2.92
N LEU A 57 -24.04 -0.57 2.76
CA LEU A 57 -24.70 0.68 3.14
C LEU A 57 -25.79 1.10 2.14
N GLN A 58 -25.70 0.68 0.88
CA GLN A 58 -26.76 0.88 -0.10
C GLN A 58 -28.00 0.04 0.24
N GLU A 59 -27.82 -1.22 0.62
CA GLU A 59 -28.92 -2.11 1.01
C GLU A 59 -29.48 -1.78 2.39
N ARG A 60 -28.61 -1.36 3.32
CA ARG A 60 -28.93 -1.19 4.75
C ARG A 60 -28.32 0.11 5.33
N PRO A 61 -28.86 1.27 4.98
CA PRO A 61 -28.34 2.56 5.44
C PRO A 61 -28.42 2.75 6.96
N GLU A 62 -29.31 2.04 7.65
CA GLU A 62 -29.45 2.03 9.10
C GLU A 62 -28.20 1.53 9.83
N LEU A 63 -27.40 0.66 9.20
CA LEU A 63 -26.18 0.12 9.80
C LEU A 63 -25.13 1.21 10.04
N LEU A 64 -25.09 2.26 9.22
CA LEU A 64 -24.19 3.38 9.44
C LEU A 64 -24.46 4.06 10.78
N LYS A 65 -25.74 4.19 11.16
CA LYS A 65 -26.14 4.81 12.43
C LYS A 65 -25.87 3.89 13.61
N GLN A 66 -26.15 2.60 13.44
CA GLN A 66 -26.00 1.60 14.52
C GLN A 66 -24.54 1.30 14.85
N TYR A 67 -23.66 1.35 13.84
CA TYR A 67 -22.23 1.02 13.99
C TYR A 67 -21.31 2.22 13.72
N ALA A 68 -21.81 3.44 13.89
CA ALA A 68 -21.02 4.66 13.73
C ALA A 68 -19.85 4.66 14.72
N LEU A 69 -18.63 4.55 14.20
CA LEU A 69 -17.40 4.73 14.99
C LEU A 69 -16.82 6.12 14.69
N THR A 70 -16.91 7.02 15.66
CA THR A 70 -16.25 8.33 15.57
C THR A 70 -14.75 8.16 15.72
N ARG A 71 -14.03 8.19 14.59
CA ARG A 71 -12.56 8.25 14.61
C ARG A 71 -12.15 9.70 14.80
N ALA A 72 -11.38 9.99 15.85
CA ALA A 72 -10.80 11.31 16.04
C ALA A 72 -9.99 11.72 14.80
N GLY A 73 -10.18 12.95 14.34
CA GLY A 73 -9.44 13.48 13.20
C GLY A 73 -7.93 13.42 13.47
N SER A 74 -7.17 12.83 12.55
CA SER A 74 -5.71 12.80 12.62
C SER A 74 -5.15 14.11 12.05
N ARG A 75 -4.20 14.74 12.75
CA ARG A 75 -3.47 15.89 12.23
C ARG A 75 -2.60 15.44 11.05
N ARG A 76 -2.77 16.06 9.90
CA ARG A 76 -1.95 15.79 8.71
C ARG A 76 -0.79 16.77 8.66
N PHE A 77 0.44 16.27 8.50
CA PHE A 77 1.62 17.10 8.28
C PHE A 77 1.69 17.52 6.81
N LEU A 78 1.03 18.64 6.49
CA LEU A 78 1.01 19.25 5.17
C LEU A 78 2.25 20.13 4.98
N VAL A 79 2.92 19.96 3.83
CA VAL A 79 4.04 20.81 3.42
C VAL A 79 3.63 21.45 2.10
N GLN A 80 3.48 22.77 2.09
CA GLN A 80 3.16 23.53 0.88
C GLN A 80 4.47 24.07 0.28
N SER A 81 4.70 23.83 -1.01
CA SER A 81 5.76 24.51 -1.75
C SER A 81 5.23 25.84 -2.26
N GLN A 82 5.85 26.96 -1.89
CA GLN A 82 5.65 28.22 -2.61
C GLN A 82 6.40 28.10 -3.94
N ASN A 83 5.70 27.72 -5.01
CA ASN A 83 6.16 27.90 -6.37
C ASN A 83 4.91 28.08 -7.24
N SER A 84 4.56 29.36 -7.45
CA SER A 84 3.78 29.83 -8.60
C SER A 84 4.73 30.13 -9.75
#